data_AF-A0A5C5RER2-F1
#
_entry.id   AF-A0A5C5RER2-F1
#
_cell.length_a   1.000
_cell.length_b   1.000
_cell.length_c   1.000
_cell.angle_alpha   90.00
_cell.angle_beta   90.00
_cell.angle_gamma   90.00
#
_symmetry.space_group_name_H-M   'P 1'
#
loop_
_entity.id
_entity.type
_entity.pdbx_description
1 polymer ?
#
loop_
_entity_poly.entity_id
_entity_poly.type
_entity_poly.pdbx_seq_one_letter_code
_entity_poly.pdbx_strand_id
1 'polypeptide(L)'
;INSELPKESLLSALRAGKITPLAPAEALTEEMLLASSAIVGQMGETPFIEALDQGVDLILAGRAYDPSVFAAFAIREGFDRALALHLGKILECAAIAALPGSGSDSMLGTLRHDHFIVEPLADNRRCTTLSVAAHTLYEKSDPYHLPGPGGALNLTGSKFTQIDERRVAVSGTTFDPSETYGIKLEGARKIGYRTISIAGVSDP
;
A
#
# COMPACT_ATOMS: atom_id res chain seq x y z
N ILE A 1 -2.77 -13.48 13.82
CA ILE A 1 -3.37 -12.13 13.90
C ILE A 1 -4.57 -12.13 12.96
N ASN A 2 -5.79 -12.15 13.50
CA ASN A 2 -7.01 -12.10 12.66
C ASN A 2 -7.30 -10.64 12.36
N SER A 3 -7.17 -10.23 11.10
CA SER A 3 -7.52 -8.87 10.64
C SER A 3 -9.03 -8.63 10.61
N GLU A 4 -9.84 -9.68 10.80
CA GLU A 4 -11.30 -9.60 10.85
C GLU A 4 -11.77 -8.93 12.14
N LEU A 5 -12.67 -7.96 11.97
CA LEU A 5 -13.17 -7.13 13.07
C LEU A 5 -14.60 -7.53 13.44
N PRO A 6 -14.92 -7.66 14.74
CA PRO A 6 -16.28 -7.96 15.19
C PRO A 6 -17.28 -6.92 14.72
N LYS A 7 -18.41 -7.38 14.16
CA LYS A 7 -19.47 -6.48 13.65
C LYS A 7 -20.03 -5.58 14.72
N GLU A 8 -20.16 -6.07 15.95
CA GLU A 8 -20.66 -5.32 17.10
C GLU A 8 -19.77 -4.11 17.38
N SER A 9 -18.44 -4.30 17.37
CA SER A 9 -17.47 -3.21 17.55
C SER A 9 -17.56 -2.19 16.42
N LEU A 10 -17.73 -2.64 15.17
CA LEU A 10 -17.88 -1.76 14.01
C LEU A 10 -19.21 -1.00 14.02
N LEU A 11 -20.31 -1.61 14.48
CA LEU A 11 -21.61 -0.93 14.64
C LEU A 11 -21.51 0.18 15.69
N SER A 12 -20.86 -0.09 16.83
CA SER A 12 -20.59 0.92 17.85
C SER A 12 -19.73 2.06 17.29
N ALA A 13 -18.69 1.75 16.51
CA ALA A 13 -17.86 2.76 15.86
C ALA A 13 -18.63 3.58 14.82
N LEU A 14 -19.48 2.94 14.01
CA LEU A 14 -20.33 3.60 13.02
C LEU A 14 -21.31 4.58 13.67
N ARG A 15 -22.04 4.13 14.70
CA ARG A 15 -22.98 4.97 15.48
C ARG A 15 -22.29 6.15 16.17
N ALA A 16 -21.02 5.97 16.54
CA ALA A 16 -20.20 7.01 17.14
C ALA A 16 -19.53 7.95 16.11
N GLY A 17 -19.80 7.80 14.81
CA GLY A 17 -19.21 8.63 13.76
C GLY A 17 -17.71 8.40 13.54
N LYS A 18 -17.17 7.25 13.96
CA LYS A 18 -15.74 6.91 13.85
C LYS A 18 -15.36 6.22 12.54
N ILE A 19 -16.32 6.03 11.63
CA ILE A 19 -16.10 5.42 10.33
C ILE A 19 -16.50 6.43 9.27
N THR A 20 -15.54 6.80 8.42
CA THR A 20 -15.74 7.72 7.30
C THR A 20 -15.52 7.01 5.98
N PRO A 21 -16.31 7.32 4.94
CA PRO A 21 -16.09 6.75 3.62
C PRO A 21 -14.76 7.21 3.02
N LEU A 22 -14.09 6.32 2.30
CA LEU A 22 -12.94 6.65 1.45
C LEU A 22 -13.45 6.91 0.04
N ALA A 23 -13.28 8.11 -0.51
CA ALA A 23 -13.74 8.41 -1.87
C ALA A 23 -13.14 7.41 -2.89
N PRO A 24 -13.92 6.93 -3.87
CA PRO A 24 -15.32 7.28 -4.18
C PRO A 24 -16.38 6.40 -3.49
N ALA A 25 -16.04 5.67 -2.42
CA ALA A 25 -16.98 4.79 -1.74
C ALA A 25 -18.17 5.55 -1.13
N GLU A 26 -19.33 4.91 -1.15
CA GLU A 26 -20.54 5.38 -0.47
C GLU A 26 -20.39 5.27 1.06
N ALA A 27 -21.21 6.04 1.79
CA ALA A 27 -21.25 5.96 3.24
C ALA A 27 -21.72 4.57 3.70
N LEU A 28 -20.98 3.97 4.65
CA LEU A 28 -21.34 2.68 5.22
C LEU A 28 -22.62 2.79 6.05
N THR A 29 -23.61 1.94 5.77
CA THR A 29 -24.82 1.82 6.61
C THR A 29 -24.74 0.60 7.54
N GLU A 30 -25.54 0.59 8.60
CA GLU A 30 -25.65 -0.59 9.49
C GLU A 30 -26.10 -1.83 8.70
N GLU A 31 -27.01 -1.67 7.73
CA GLU A 31 -27.48 -2.75 6.87
C GLU A 31 -26.34 -3.33 6.01
N MET A 32 -25.54 -2.48 5.38
CA MET A 32 -24.38 -2.91 4.60
C MET A 32 -23.36 -3.66 5.46
N LEU A 33 -23.10 -3.16 6.66
CA LEU A 33 -22.19 -3.76 7.62
C LEU A 33 -22.69 -5.15 8.05
N LEU A 34 -23.97 -5.27 8.42
CA LEU A 34 -24.58 -6.53 8.84
C LEU A 34 -24.64 -7.56 7.70
N ALA A 35 -24.91 -7.11 6.48
CA ALA A 35 -24.95 -7.95 5.27
C ALA A 35 -23.55 -8.39 4.79
N SER A 36 -22.48 -7.78 5.29
CA SER A 36 -21.11 -8.15 4.92
C SER A 36 -20.75 -9.52 5.49
N SER A 37 -20.18 -10.41 4.68
CA SER A 37 -19.76 -11.74 5.13
C SER A 37 -18.55 -11.69 6.04
N ALA A 38 -17.62 -10.78 5.79
CA ALA A 38 -16.45 -10.50 6.60
C ALA A 38 -16.07 -9.03 6.41
N ILE A 39 -15.51 -8.43 7.47
CA ILE A 39 -14.95 -7.08 7.43
C ILE A 39 -13.57 -7.14 8.06
N VAL A 40 -12.57 -6.68 7.33
CA VAL A 40 -11.17 -6.70 7.76
C VAL A 40 -10.60 -5.30 7.85
N GLY A 41 -9.65 -5.09 8.75
CA GLY A 41 -8.82 -3.90 8.82
C GLY A 41 -7.50 -4.11 8.07
N GLN A 42 -7.11 -3.15 7.24
CA GLN A 42 -5.81 -3.15 6.59
C GLN A 42 -4.75 -2.57 7.54
N MET A 43 -3.79 -3.39 7.95
CA MET A 43 -2.75 -2.96 8.89
C MET A 43 -1.64 -2.16 8.20
N GLY A 44 -1.08 -1.18 8.93
CA GLY A 44 0.12 -0.45 8.52
C GLY A 44 1.42 -1.16 8.90
N GLU A 45 2.49 -0.38 9.04
CA GLU A 45 3.84 -0.86 9.35
C GLU A 45 4.05 -1.22 10.83
N THR A 46 3.25 -0.66 11.77
CA THR A 46 3.46 -0.86 13.20
C THR A 46 3.49 -2.34 13.61
N PRO A 47 2.56 -3.22 13.17
CA PRO A 47 2.62 -4.64 13.53
C PRO A 47 3.83 -5.38 12.92
N PHE A 48 4.37 -4.91 11.79
CA PHE A 48 5.60 -5.47 11.23
C PHE A 48 6.81 -5.09 12.08
N ILE A 49 6.89 -3.84 12.52
CA ILE A 49 7.97 -3.35 13.41
C ILE A 49 7.94 -4.15 14.73
N GLU A 50 6.77 -4.30 15.35
CA GLU A 50 6.59 -5.09 16.58
C GLU A 50 7.00 -6.55 16.40
N ALA A 51 6.75 -7.15 15.23
CA ALA A 51 7.16 -8.51 14.93
C ALA A 51 8.69 -8.61 14.72
N LEU A 52 9.30 -7.66 14.01
CA LEU A 52 10.75 -7.59 13.82
C LEU A 52 11.50 -7.44 15.15
N ASP A 53 10.95 -6.66 16.08
CA ASP A 53 11.52 -6.49 17.43
C ASP A 53 11.50 -7.76 18.28
N GLN A 54 10.67 -8.73 17.93
CA GLN A 54 10.68 -10.06 18.56
C GLN A 54 11.79 -10.98 18.00
N GLY A 55 12.60 -10.50 17.06
CA GLY A 55 13.73 -11.24 16.51
C GLY A 55 13.32 -12.39 15.58
N VAL A 56 12.18 -12.24 14.89
CA VAL A 56 11.69 -13.26 13.94
C VAL A 56 12.49 -13.23 12.63
N ASP A 57 12.70 -14.40 12.02
CA ASP A 57 13.36 -14.52 10.71
C ASP A 57 12.40 -14.29 9.54
N LEU A 58 11.09 -14.54 9.73
CA LEU A 58 10.07 -14.47 8.69
C LEU A 58 8.77 -13.93 9.25
N ILE A 59 8.19 -12.95 8.56
CA ILE A 59 6.84 -12.44 8.81
C ILE A 59 5.95 -12.85 7.66
N LEU A 60 4.90 -13.62 7.95
CA LEU A 60 3.82 -13.90 7.01
C LEU A 60 2.61 -13.05 7.38
N ALA A 61 2.22 -12.16 6.47
CA ALA A 61 1.16 -11.19 6.68
C ALA A 61 0.18 -11.17 5.51
N GLY A 62 -1.10 -10.97 5.82
CA GLY A 62 -2.14 -10.66 4.85
C GLY A 62 -2.89 -9.40 5.29
N ARG A 63 -3.67 -8.79 4.39
CA ARG A 63 -4.38 -7.52 4.67
C ARG A 63 -3.45 -6.44 5.22
N ALA A 64 -2.23 -6.40 4.69
CA ALA A 64 -1.28 -5.34 4.94
C ALA A 64 -1.50 -4.22 3.94
N TYR A 65 -1.14 -3.00 4.33
CA TYR A 65 -0.95 -1.90 3.40
C TYR A 65 0.37 -2.12 2.67
N ASP A 66 0.31 -2.32 1.35
CA ASP A 66 1.41 -2.83 0.52
C ASP A 66 2.77 -2.14 0.76
N PRO A 67 2.87 -0.80 0.88
CA PRO A 67 4.14 -0.14 1.17
C PRO A 67 4.74 -0.51 2.53
N SER A 68 3.92 -0.91 3.49
CA SER A 68 4.32 -1.22 4.87
C SER A 68 5.32 -2.36 4.93
N VAL A 69 5.21 -3.35 4.04
CA VAL A 69 6.10 -4.52 4.01
C VAL A 69 7.53 -4.10 3.70
N PHE A 70 7.70 -3.13 2.79
CA PHE A 70 8.99 -2.58 2.43
C PHE A 70 9.49 -1.54 3.46
N ALA A 71 8.58 -0.74 4.00
CA ALA A 71 8.93 0.40 4.85
C ALA A 71 9.26 0.00 6.29
N ALA A 72 8.63 -1.04 6.84
CA ALA A 72 8.69 -1.35 8.27
C ALA A 72 10.11 -1.50 8.81
N PHE A 73 10.96 -2.26 8.12
CA PHE A 73 12.35 -2.45 8.55
C PHE A 73 13.13 -1.14 8.53
N ALA A 74 13.03 -0.36 7.45
CA ALA A 74 13.71 0.92 7.35
C ALA A 74 13.28 1.92 8.45
N ILE A 75 11.98 1.98 8.73
CA ILE A 75 11.43 2.84 9.79
C ILE A 75 11.96 2.42 11.16
N ARG A 76 11.99 1.11 11.43
CA ARG A 76 12.56 0.54 12.65
C ARG A 76 14.04 0.92 12.84
N GLU A 77 14.82 0.91 11.76
CA GLU A 77 16.23 1.33 11.77
C GLU A 77 16.43 2.85 11.81
N GLY A 78 15.35 3.64 11.97
CA GLY A 78 15.42 5.09 12.16
C GLY A 78 15.45 5.92 10.87
N PHE A 79 15.10 5.35 9.73
CA PHE A 79 14.91 6.12 8.50
C PHE A 79 13.56 6.87 8.50
N ASP A 80 13.48 7.91 7.69
CA ASP A 80 12.28 8.72 7.55
C ASP A 80 11.10 7.87 7.04
N ARG A 81 9.97 7.97 7.76
CA ARG A 81 8.75 7.23 7.48
C ARG A 81 8.15 7.56 6.12
N ALA A 82 8.16 8.83 5.72
CA ALA A 82 7.56 9.26 4.47
C ALA A 82 8.34 8.72 3.26
N LEU A 83 9.67 8.82 3.30
CA LEU A 83 10.55 8.28 2.26
C LEU A 83 10.48 6.76 2.20
N ALA A 84 10.46 6.06 3.34
CA ALA A 84 10.35 4.60 3.39
C ALA A 84 9.02 4.11 2.78
N LEU A 85 7.89 4.75 3.14
CA LEU A 85 6.58 4.41 2.59
C LEU A 85 6.46 4.77 1.10
N HIS A 86 7.01 5.91 0.66
CA HIS A 86 7.01 6.28 -0.75
C HIS A 86 7.89 5.31 -1.58
N LEU A 87 9.06 4.92 -1.07
CA LEU A 87 9.86 3.87 -1.70
C LEU A 87 9.06 2.55 -1.78
N GLY A 88 8.40 2.14 -0.69
CA GLY A 88 7.54 0.96 -0.66
C GLY A 88 6.43 0.99 -1.72
N LYS A 89 5.78 2.14 -1.89
CA LYS A 89 4.74 2.36 -2.93
C LYS A 89 5.25 2.11 -4.35
N ILE A 90 6.54 2.39 -4.60
CA ILE A 90 7.17 2.12 -5.90
C ILE A 90 7.59 0.65 -6.00
N LEU A 91 8.14 0.07 -4.93
CA LEU A 91 8.63 -1.31 -4.92
C LEU A 91 7.52 -2.36 -4.96
N GLU A 92 6.31 -2.07 -4.46
CA GLU A 92 5.18 -3.01 -4.47
C GLU A 92 4.78 -3.47 -5.89
N CYS A 93 5.00 -2.61 -6.88
CA CYS A 93 4.72 -2.88 -8.29
C CYS A 93 6.00 -3.10 -9.13
N ALA A 94 7.17 -3.04 -8.50
CA ALA A 94 8.46 -3.31 -9.12
C ALA A 94 8.63 -2.64 -10.50
N ALA A 95 9.11 -3.37 -11.51
CA ALA A 95 9.47 -2.82 -12.81
C ALA A 95 8.28 -2.29 -13.64
N ILE A 96 7.04 -2.28 -13.14
CA ILE A 96 5.93 -1.55 -13.77
C ILE A 96 6.23 -0.04 -13.81
N ALA A 97 7.00 0.48 -12.84
CA ALA A 97 7.44 1.88 -12.79
C ALA A 97 8.57 2.22 -13.79
N ALA A 98 9.09 1.24 -14.54
CA ALA A 98 10.20 1.41 -15.48
C ALA A 98 9.72 1.57 -16.94
N LEU A 99 10.67 1.80 -17.84
CA LEU A 99 10.47 1.87 -19.29
C LEU A 99 11.45 0.93 -20.01
N PRO A 100 10.95 -0.05 -20.80
CA PRO A 100 9.57 -0.53 -20.82
C PRO A 100 9.15 -1.13 -19.46
N GLY A 101 7.88 -0.94 -19.08
CA GLY A 101 7.34 -1.50 -17.84
C GLY A 101 7.22 -3.03 -17.89
N SER A 102 7.27 -3.69 -16.72
CA SER A 102 7.13 -5.15 -16.62
C SER A 102 6.52 -5.58 -15.30
N GLY A 103 5.57 -6.51 -15.35
CA GLY A 103 4.98 -7.16 -14.17
C GLY A 103 5.75 -8.36 -13.65
N SER A 104 6.87 -8.74 -14.29
CA SER A 104 7.65 -9.94 -13.96
C SER A 104 9.11 -9.66 -13.60
N ASP A 105 9.54 -8.40 -13.62
CA ASP A 105 10.92 -8.01 -13.34
C ASP A 105 11.02 -7.23 -12.02
N SER A 106 12.16 -7.39 -11.35
CA SER A 106 12.44 -6.76 -10.06
C SER A 106 13.00 -5.34 -10.19
N MET A 107 12.84 -4.56 -9.12
CA MET A 107 13.40 -3.24 -8.96
C MET A 107 14.18 -3.16 -7.64
N LEU A 108 15.31 -2.47 -7.66
CA LEU A 108 16.09 -2.19 -6.47
C LEU A 108 15.78 -0.78 -5.98
N GLY A 109 15.55 -0.67 -4.67
CA GLY A 109 15.42 0.59 -3.95
C GLY A 109 16.60 0.78 -3.00
N THR A 110 17.25 1.95 -3.05
CA THR A 110 18.26 2.36 -2.06
C THR A 110 17.74 3.55 -1.28
N LEU A 111 17.40 3.36 -0.01
CA LEU A 111 16.96 4.43 0.88
C LEU A 111 18.15 5.14 1.52
N ARG A 112 18.13 6.47 1.51
CA ARG A 112 19.05 7.37 2.22
C ARG A 112 18.22 8.21 3.20
N HIS A 113 18.90 9.03 4.02
CA HIS A 113 18.21 9.84 5.03
C HIS A 113 17.33 10.96 4.45
N ASP A 114 17.65 11.47 3.26
CA ASP A 114 17.00 12.62 2.63
C ASP A 114 16.33 12.30 1.27
N HIS A 115 16.59 11.11 0.72
CA HIS A 115 16.05 10.65 -0.56
C HIS A 115 16.07 9.12 -0.67
N PHE A 116 15.42 8.58 -1.68
CA PHE A 116 15.66 7.20 -2.13
C PHE A 116 16.00 7.17 -3.62
N ILE A 117 16.67 6.10 -4.06
CA ILE A 117 16.99 5.85 -5.47
C ILE A 117 16.31 4.56 -5.90
N VAL A 118 15.72 4.55 -7.10
CA VAL A 118 15.16 3.34 -7.72
C VAL A 118 15.84 3.02 -9.03
N GLU A 119 16.06 1.73 -9.28
CA GLU A 119 16.63 1.22 -10.51
C GLU A 119 16.11 -0.19 -10.87
N PRO A 120 15.80 -0.47 -12.15
CA PRO A 120 15.39 -1.81 -12.56
C PRO A 120 16.59 -2.75 -12.62
N LEU A 121 16.43 -3.98 -12.15
CA LEU A 121 17.50 -4.99 -12.20
C LEU A 121 17.76 -5.53 -13.62
N ALA A 122 16.77 -5.44 -14.51
CA ALA A 122 16.90 -5.90 -15.89
C ALA A 122 17.56 -4.83 -16.80
N ASP A 123 18.55 -5.23 -17.58
CA ASP A 123 19.38 -4.32 -18.38
C ASP A 123 18.68 -3.61 -19.54
N ASN A 124 17.60 -4.20 -20.04
CA ASN A 124 16.78 -3.63 -21.10
C ASN A 124 15.76 -2.60 -20.61
N ARG A 125 15.87 -2.13 -19.36
CA ARG A 125 14.91 -1.21 -18.72
C ARG A 125 15.60 -0.06 -18.01
N ARG A 126 14.87 1.04 -17.88
CA ARG A 126 15.29 2.23 -17.13
C ARG A 126 14.16 2.85 -16.33
N CYS A 127 14.48 3.39 -15.17
CA CYS A 127 13.63 4.37 -14.51
C CYS A 127 13.91 5.75 -15.11
N THR A 128 12.86 6.47 -15.49
CA THR A 128 12.95 7.89 -15.86
C THR A 128 12.17 8.72 -14.85
N THR A 129 12.51 10.00 -14.71
CA THR A 129 11.74 10.92 -13.84
C THR A 129 10.25 10.85 -14.14
N LEU A 130 9.87 10.79 -15.41
CA LEU A 130 8.48 10.65 -15.84
C LEU A 130 7.88 9.31 -15.44
N SER A 131 8.58 8.18 -15.62
CA SER A 131 8.01 6.86 -15.31
C SER A 131 7.79 6.68 -13.81
N VAL A 132 8.76 7.12 -12.99
CA VAL A 132 8.69 7.03 -11.54
C VAL A 132 7.65 8.02 -10.98
N ALA A 133 7.59 9.25 -11.49
CA ALA A 133 6.55 10.20 -11.10
C ALA A 133 5.16 9.71 -11.52
N ALA A 134 4.98 9.21 -12.73
CA ALA A 134 3.69 8.68 -13.18
C ALA A 134 3.23 7.52 -12.28
N HIS A 135 4.14 6.64 -11.88
CA HIS A 135 3.81 5.52 -11.00
C HIS A 135 3.56 5.95 -9.55
N THR A 136 4.24 7.00 -9.08
CA THR A 136 3.96 7.62 -7.77
C THR A 136 2.51 8.09 -7.67
N LEU A 137 2.00 8.71 -8.74
CA LEU A 137 0.67 9.33 -8.79
C LEU A 137 -0.43 8.36 -9.27
N TYR A 138 -0.09 7.11 -9.58
CA TYR A 138 -0.99 6.11 -10.15
C TYR A 138 -2.05 5.64 -9.14
N GLU A 139 -3.27 5.34 -9.61
CA GLU A 139 -4.40 4.79 -8.85
C GLU A 139 -4.98 5.69 -7.74
N LYS A 140 -4.92 7.03 -7.89
CA LYS A 140 -5.35 7.95 -6.82
C LYS A 140 -6.31 9.03 -7.30
N SER A 141 -7.28 9.35 -6.44
CA SER A 141 -8.24 10.45 -6.64
C SER A 141 -7.62 11.82 -6.36
N ASP A 142 -6.69 11.89 -5.39
CA ASP A 142 -5.80 13.03 -5.15
C ASP A 142 -4.36 12.56 -5.43
N PRO A 143 -3.67 13.11 -6.45
CA PRO A 143 -2.32 12.71 -6.78
C PRO A 143 -1.28 13.17 -5.73
N TYR A 144 -1.61 14.13 -4.85
CA TYR A 144 -0.66 14.70 -3.91
C TYR A 144 -0.78 14.16 -2.49
N HIS A 145 -1.97 13.77 -2.04
CA HIS A 145 -2.20 13.23 -0.69
C HIS A 145 -2.65 11.79 -0.77
N LEU A 146 -1.77 10.87 -0.38
CA LEU A 146 -2.05 9.43 -0.44
C LEU A 146 -2.41 8.91 0.95
N PRO A 147 -3.70 8.69 1.26
CA PRO A 147 -4.10 8.19 2.57
C PRO A 147 -3.60 6.77 2.79
N GLY A 148 -3.17 6.50 4.02
CA GLY A 148 -2.75 5.19 4.51
C GLY A 148 -3.02 5.04 6.00
N PRO A 149 -2.63 3.92 6.61
CA PRO A 149 -2.78 3.72 8.05
C PRO A 149 -2.08 4.83 8.87
N GLY A 150 -2.85 5.51 9.73
CA GLY A 150 -2.34 6.55 10.63
C GLY A 150 -1.96 7.89 9.99
N GLY A 151 -2.38 8.19 8.75
CA GLY A 151 -2.14 9.49 8.13
C GLY A 151 -2.14 9.44 6.60
N ALA A 152 -1.39 10.34 5.97
CA ALA A 152 -1.23 10.38 4.52
C ALA A 152 0.20 10.74 4.11
N LEU A 153 0.66 10.16 3.00
CA LEU A 153 1.85 10.69 2.31
C LEU A 153 1.48 12.00 1.63
N ASN A 154 2.30 13.02 1.85
CA ASN A 154 2.19 14.30 1.19
C ASN A 154 3.33 14.45 0.17
N LEU A 155 2.93 14.41 -1.09
CA LEU A 155 3.82 14.38 -2.24
C LEU A 155 4.05 15.78 -2.84
N THR A 156 3.44 16.84 -2.31
CA THR A 156 3.53 18.20 -2.88
C THR A 156 4.98 18.72 -2.99
N GLY A 157 5.83 18.34 -2.04
CA GLY A 157 7.26 18.68 -2.02
C GLY A 157 8.16 17.70 -2.78
N SER A 158 7.61 16.64 -3.37
CA SER A 158 8.41 15.56 -3.96
C SER A 158 9.16 16.01 -5.20
N LYS A 159 10.46 15.71 -5.25
CA LYS A 159 11.34 16.02 -6.38
C LYS A 159 11.91 14.75 -6.96
N PHE A 160 11.81 14.61 -8.29
CA PHE A 160 12.34 13.50 -9.06
C PHE A 160 13.57 13.98 -9.84
N THR A 161 14.73 13.38 -9.59
CA THR A 161 15.99 13.75 -10.23
C THR A 161 16.58 12.56 -10.95
N GLN A 162 16.84 12.70 -12.25
CA GLN A 162 17.53 11.67 -13.03
C GLN A 162 19.00 11.61 -12.57
N ILE A 163 19.46 10.45 -12.13
CA ILE A 163 20.86 10.25 -11.69
C ILE A 163 21.74 9.86 -12.88
N ASP A 164 21.23 8.98 -13.74
CA ASP A 164 21.84 8.55 -15.00
C ASP A 164 20.77 7.97 -15.94
N GLU A 165 21.15 7.24 -16.97
CA GLU A 165 20.21 6.69 -17.96
C GLU A 165 19.17 5.70 -17.39
N ARG A 166 19.41 5.13 -16.20
CA ARG A 166 18.59 4.04 -15.63
C ARG A 166 18.03 4.30 -14.25
N ARG A 167 18.55 5.30 -13.52
CA ARG A 167 18.24 5.52 -12.10
C ARG A 167 17.62 6.88 -11.83
N VAL A 168 16.67 6.92 -10.89
CA VAL A 168 15.99 8.14 -10.45
C VAL A 168 16.06 8.24 -8.94
N ALA A 169 16.43 9.42 -8.44
CA ALA A 169 16.33 9.78 -7.03
C ALA A 169 15.03 10.54 -6.76
N VAL A 170 14.42 10.27 -5.61
CA VAL A 170 13.19 10.91 -5.14
C VAL A 170 13.40 11.43 -3.72
N SER A 171 13.06 12.69 -3.48
CA SER A 171 13.24 13.39 -2.20
C SER A 171 12.07 14.31 -1.89
N GLY A 172 11.99 14.84 -0.67
CA GLY A 172 11.02 15.89 -0.30
C GLY A 172 9.59 15.41 -0.04
N THR A 173 9.37 14.09 -0.02
CA THR A 173 8.10 13.51 0.45
C THR A 173 8.00 13.66 1.96
N THR A 174 6.81 13.99 2.44
CA THR A 174 6.52 14.14 3.87
C THR A 174 5.32 13.27 4.26
N PHE A 175 5.09 13.09 5.56
CA PHE A 175 3.96 12.33 6.07
C PHE A 175 3.14 13.19 7.02
N ASP A 176 1.86 13.32 6.73
CA ASP A 176 0.90 14.07 7.53
C ASP A 176 0.16 13.09 8.45
N PRO A 177 0.52 13.00 9.75
CA PRO A 177 -0.14 12.09 10.68
C PRO A 177 -1.58 12.53 10.94
N SER A 178 -2.49 11.55 10.99
CA SER A 178 -3.86 11.81 11.42
C SER A 178 -3.92 12.05 12.93
N GLU A 179 -4.79 12.95 13.39
CA GLU A 179 -4.99 13.24 14.83
C GLU A 179 -5.34 11.96 15.62
N THR A 180 -6.13 11.09 15.00
CA THR A 180 -6.46 9.76 15.50
C THR A 180 -5.96 8.71 14.53
N TYR A 181 -5.32 7.65 15.04
CA TYR A 181 -4.89 6.54 14.19
C TYR A 181 -6.10 5.80 13.63
N GLY A 182 -6.20 5.74 12.30
CA GLY A 182 -7.23 5.01 11.58
C GLY A 182 -6.61 3.98 10.65
N ILE A 183 -7.38 2.94 10.35
CA ILE A 183 -7.05 1.92 9.34
C ILE A 183 -8.17 1.85 8.31
N LYS A 184 -7.81 1.43 7.10
CA LYS A 184 -8.81 1.17 6.05
C LYS A 184 -9.60 -0.09 6.41
N LEU A 185 -10.93 0.00 6.31
CA LEU A 185 -11.82 -1.14 6.41
C LEU A 185 -12.16 -1.68 5.02
N GLU A 186 -12.11 -2.99 4.86
CA GLU A 186 -12.53 -3.68 3.65
C GLU A 186 -13.59 -4.72 3.99
N GLY A 187 -14.77 -4.60 3.38
CA GLY A 187 -15.88 -5.53 3.56
C GLY A 187 -16.28 -6.18 2.24
N ALA A 188 -16.76 -7.40 2.31
CA ALA A 188 -17.40 -8.07 1.19
C ALA A 188 -18.84 -8.42 1.57
N ARG A 189 -19.79 -8.16 0.67
CA ARG A 189 -21.18 -8.60 0.81
C ARG A 189 -21.59 -9.41 -0.41
N LYS A 190 -22.50 -10.35 -0.21
CA LYS A 190 -23.08 -11.14 -1.30
C LYS A 190 -24.05 -10.28 -2.10
N ILE A 191 -23.81 -10.19 -3.40
CA ILE A 191 -24.70 -9.47 -4.34
C ILE A 191 -25.40 -10.39 -5.35
N GLY A 192 -25.05 -11.68 -5.36
CA GLY A 192 -25.61 -12.66 -6.30
C GLY A 192 -24.80 -13.95 -6.31
N TYR A 193 -25.04 -14.78 -7.32
CA TYR A 193 -24.31 -16.03 -7.58
C TYR A 193 -23.83 -16.07 -9.02
N ARG A 194 -22.69 -16.73 -9.26
CA ARG A 194 -22.20 -17.06 -10.59
C ARG A 194 -21.96 -18.57 -10.66
N THR A 195 -22.54 -19.23 -11.65
CA THR A 195 -22.34 -20.67 -11.87
C THR A 195 -21.24 -20.87 -12.93
N ILE A 196 -20.28 -21.74 -12.65
CA ILE A 196 -19.28 -22.20 -13.61
C ILE A 196 -19.48 -23.71 -13.77
N SER A 197 -19.67 -24.17 -15.00
CA SER A 197 -19.69 -25.60 -15.34
C SER A 197 -18.38 -25.94 -16.03
N ILE A 198 -17.57 -26.78 -15.40
CA ILE A 198 -16.30 -27.26 -15.95
C ILE A 198 -16.56 -28.66 -16.53
N ALA A 199 -16.34 -28.84 -17.83
CA ALA A 199 -16.36 -30.13 -18.50
C ALA A 199 -14.96 -30.45 -19.00
N GLY A 200 -14.49 -31.67 -18.74
CA GLY A 200 -13.21 -32.17 -19.23
C GLY A 200 -13.40 -33.51 -19.93
N VAL A 201 -12.60 -33.76 -20.96
CA VAL A 201 -12.46 -35.06 -21.60
C VAL A 201 -10.98 -35.47 -21.49
N SER A 202 -10.72 -36.71 -21.13
CA SER A 202 -9.38 -37.31 -21.22
C SER A 202 -9.39 -38.36 -22.32
N ASP A 203 -8.45 -38.29 -23.24
CA ASP A 203 -8.14 -39.39 -24.17
C ASP A 203 -7.36 -40.49 -23.40
N PRO A 204 -7.41 -41.78 -23.80
CA PRO A 204 -6.63 -42.86 -23.18
C PRO A 204 -5.11 -42.67 -23.24
#